data_AF-A0A2V7I938-F1
#
_entry.id   AF-A0A2V7I938-F1
#
_cell.length_a   1.000
_cell.length_b   1.000
_cell.length_c   1.000
_cell.angle_alpha   90.00
_cell.angle_beta   90.00
_cell.angle_gamma   90.00
#
_symmetry.space_group_name_H-M   'P 1'
#
loop_
_entity.id
_entity.type
_entity.pdbx_description
1 polymer ?
#
loop_
_entity_poly.entity_id
_entity_poly.type
_entity_poly.pdbx_seq_one_letter_code
_entity_poly.pdbx_strand_id
1 'polypeptide(L)'
;MNLSELKDKTITDLNNVAKELGVQGFSGLRKQELIFKILQGQAERDGLIFAEGVLEVLPDGFGFLRAPDYNYLPGPDDIYVSPSQIRRFDLRTGDTIS
;
A
#
# COMPACT_ATOMS: atom_id res chain seq x y z
N MET A 1 -11.72 -8.71 2.23
CA MET A 1 -10.83 -9.61 3.01
C MET A 1 -9.80 -8.75 3.70
N ASN A 2 -9.41 -9.07 4.92
CA ASN A 2 -8.40 -8.30 5.65
C ASN A 2 -7.04 -9.02 5.68
N LEU A 3 -5.98 -8.28 6.00
CA LEU A 3 -4.62 -8.81 6.03
C LEU A 3 -4.46 -9.98 7.02
N SER A 4 -5.20 -9.98 8.14
CA SER A 4 -5.12 -11.05 9.13
C SER A 4 -5.66 -12.36 8.57
N GLU A 5 -6.84 -12.32 7.94
CA GLU A 5 -7.46 -13.48 7.29
C GLU A 5 -6.57 -14.11 6.21
N LEU A 6 -5.84 -13.28 5.46
CA LEU A 6 -4.92 -13.77 4.43
C LEU A 6 -3.64 -14.37 5.02
N LYS A 7 -3.16 -13.86 6.16
CA LYS A 7 -1.99 -14.41 6.86
C LYS A 7 -2.26 -15.81 7.42
N ASP A 8 -3.49 -16.09 7.82
CA ASP A 8 -3.89 -17.38 8.40
C ASP A 8 -4.16 -18.47 7.35
N LYS A 9 -4.37 -18.09 6.08
CA LYS A 9 -4.58 -19.02 4.97
C LYS A 9 -3.32 -19.78 4.57
N THR A 10 -3.49 -20.97 4.01
CA THR A 10 -2.38 -21.71 3.40
C THR A 10 -1.97 -21.08 2.07
N ILE A 11 -0.76 -21.38 1.59
CA ILE A 11 -0.32 -20.93 0.26
C ILE A 11 -1.26 -21.43 -0.84
N THR A 12 -1.81 -22.65 -0.68
CA THR A 12 -2.78 -23.25 -1.61
C THR A 12 -4.07 -22.44 -1.64
N ASP A 13 -4.61 -22.08 -0.47
CA ASP A 13 -5.82 -21.26 -0.38
C ASP A 13 -5.61 -19.87 -0.98
N LEU A 14 -4.46 -19.25 -0.73
CA LEU A 14 -4.11 -17.96 -1.31
C LEU A 14 -4.02 -18.01 -2.83
N ASN A 15 -3.46 -19.09 -3.41
CA ASN A 15 -3.44 -19.28 -4.85
C ASN A 15 -4.85 -19.40 -5.44
N ASN A 16 -5.79 -20.06 -4.74
CA ASN A 16 -7.18 -20.14 -5.15
C ASN A 16 -7.85 -18.76 -5.12
N VAL A 17 -7.66 -18.00 -4.03
CA VAL A 17 -8.17 -16.63 -3.91
C VAL A 17 -7.62 -15.74 -5.03
N ALA A 18 -6.31 -15.80 -5.31
CA ALA A 18 -5.70 -15.04 -6.40
C ALA A 18 -6.33 -15.38 -7.77
N LYS A 19 -6.60 -16.67 -8.01
CA LYS A 19 -7.24 -17.14 -9.24
C LYS A 19 -8.69 -16.64 -9.37
N GLU A 20 -9.48 -16.69 -8.30
CA GLU A 20 -10.86 -16.18 -8.27
C GLU A 20 -10.92 -14.67 -8.47
N LEU A 21 -9.94 -13.94 -7.93
CA LEU A 21 -9.80 -12.50 -8.13
C LEU A 21 -9.23 -12.13 -9.50
N GLY A 22 -8.83 -13.10 -10.33
CA GLY A 22 -8.24 -12.84 -11.65
C GLY A 22 -6.88 -12.15 -11.57
N VAL A 23 -6.20 -12.23 -10.42
CA VAL A 23 -4.84 -11.72 -10.24
C VAL A 23 -3.93 -12.48 -11.20
N GLN A 24 -3.07 -11.79 -11.95
CA GLN A 24 -2.17 -12.43 -12.92
C GLN A 24 -0.74 -12.56 -12.37
N GLY A 25 0.03 -13.53 -12.85
CA GLY A 25 1.45 -13.68 -12.51
C GLY A 25 1.71 -13.89 -11.02
N PHE A 26 0.83 -14.61 -10.33
CA PHE A 26 1.00 -14.95 -8.91
C PHE A 26 1.73 -16.28 -8.68
N SER A 27 1.85 -17.10 -9.73
CA SER A 27 2.57 -18.37 -9.71
C SER A 27 4.03 -18.17 -9.32
N GLY A 28 4.47 -18.84 -8.25
CA GLY A 28 5.86 -18.77 -7.76
C GLY A 28 6.15 -17.65 -6.77
N LEU A 29 5.17 -16.79 -6.45
CA LEU A 29 5.31 -15.78 -5.41
C LEU A 29 5.43 -16.41 -4.02
N ARG A 30 6.23 -15.78 -3.15
CA ARG A 30 6.25 -16.12 -1.73
C ARG A 30 4.91 -15.74 -1.10
N LYS A 31 4.58 -16.37 0.04
CA LYS A 31 3.31 -16.13 0.75
C LYS A 31 3.02 -14.64 0.95
N GLN A 32 4.01 -13.87 1.40
CA GLN A 32 3.85 -12.44 1.68
C GLN A 32 3.61 -11.61 0.41
N GLU A 33 4.34 -11.90 -0.67
CA GLU A 33 4.15 -11.26 -1.97
C GLU A 33 2.78 -11.60 -2.57
N LEU A 34 2.34 -12.85 -2.42
CA LEU A 34 1.03 -13.30 -2.87
C LEU A 34 -0.11 -12.59 -2.13
N ILE A 35 0.01 -12.46 -0.80
CA ILE A 35 -0.95 -11.70 0.02
C ILE A 35 -1.02 -10.25 -0.46
N PHE A 36 0.13 -9.61 -0.68
CA PHE A 36 0.17 -8.23 -1.16
C PHE A 36 -0.51 -8.10 -2.52
N LYS A 37 -0.24 -9.01 -3.45
CA LYS A 37 -0.83 -9.00 -4.79
C LYS A 37 -2.34 -9.25 -4.80
N ILE A 38 -2.83 -10.08 -3.88
CA ILE A 38 -4.27 -10.29 -3.65
C ILE A 38 -4.94 -9.02 -3.14
N LEU A 39 -4.33 -8.35 -2.14
CA LEU A 39 -4.82 -7.08 -1.62
C LEU A 39 -4.82 -6.00 -2.69
N GLN A 40 -3.77 -5.96 -3.52
CA GLN A 40 -3.67 -5.05 -4.64
C GLN A 40 -4.82 -5.23 -5.63
N GLY A 41 -5.01 -6.45 -6.15
CA GLY A 41 -6.08 -6.74 -7.10
C GLY A 41 -7.49 -6.55 -6.52
N GLN A 42 -7.66 -6.72 -5.21
CA GLN A 42 -8.93 -6.40 -4.55
C GLN A 42 -9.17 -4.89 -4.51
N ALA A 43 -8.21 -4.09 -4.05
CA ALA A 43 -8.45 -2.66 -3.94
C ALA A 43 -8.59 -1.99 -5.32
N GLU A 44 -7.87 -2.44 -6.34
CA GLU A 44 -8.08 -2.01 -7.73
C GLU A 44 -9.53 -2.25 -8.20
N ARG A 45 -10.13 -3.39 -7.84
CA ARG A 45 -11.55 -3.68 -8.13
C ARG A 45 -12.51 -2.79 -7.35
N ASP A 46 -12.15 -2.43 -6.13
CA ASP A 46 -12.92 -1.54 -5.27
C ASP A 46 -12.69 -0.05 -5.62
N GLY A 47 -11.90 0.26 -6.66
CA GLY A 47 -11.58 1.61 -7.10
C GLY A 47 -10.60 2.35 -6.20
N LEU A 48 -9.93 1.62 -5.30
CA LEU A 48 -8.89 2.13 -4.42
C LEU A 48 -7.53 2.05 -5.14
N ILE A 49 -6.73 3.10 -4.97
CA ILE A 49 -5.41 3.23 -5.59
C ILE A 49 -4.36 2.98 -4.51
N PHE A 50 -3.44 2.06 -4.77
CA PHE A 50 -2.20 1.95 -3.99
C PHE A 50 -1.18 2.93 -4.52
N ALA A 51 -0.43 3.51 -3.62
CA ALA A 51 0.63 4.41 -3.98
C ALA A 51 1.73 4.38 -2.93
N GLU A 52 2.94 4.64 -3.39
CA GLU A 52 4.13 4.70 -2.59
C GLU A 52 4.72 6.10 -2.69
N GLY A 53 5.29 6.59 -1.60
CA GLY A 53 6.05 7.83 -1.62
C GLY A 53 6.81 8.07 -0.33
N VAL A 54 7.62 9.12 -0.35
CA VAL A 54 8.39 9.57 0.81
C VAL A 54 7.62 10.67 1.53
N LEU A 55 7.35 10.47 2.81
CA LEU A 55 6.60 11.42 3.61
C LEU A 55 7.39 12.72 3.82
N GLU A 56 6.74 13.84 3.57
CA GLU A 56 7.16 15.16 4.02
C GLU A 56 6.11 15.71 5.00
N VAL A 57 6.51 15.88 6.27
CA VAL A 57 5.66 16.49 7.32
C VAL A 57 5.89 18.00 7.34
N LEU A 58 4.80 18.76 7.22
CA LEU A 58 4.79 20.23 7.27
C LEU A 58 4.65 20.75 8.71
N PRO A 59 4.96 22.04 8.97
CA PRO A 59 4.91 22.62 10.33
C PRO A 59 3.56 22.48 11.05
N ASP A 60 2.47 22.45 10.30
CA ASP A 60 1.10 22.28 10.81
C ASP A 60 0.78 20.82 11.21
N GLY A 61 1.72 19.89 11.01
CA GLY A 61 1.67 18.51 11.48
C GLY A 61 0.95 17.54 10.56
N PHE A 62 0.43 17.98 9.41
CA PHE A 62 0.02 17.11 8.30
C PHE A 62 1.19 16.94 7.33
N GLY A 63 1.08 15.99 6.40
CA GLY A 63 2.14 15.75 5.43
C GLY A 63 1.63 15.30 4.08
N PHE A 64 2.56 15.12 3.16
CA PHE A 64 2.32 14.60 1.82
C PHE A 64 3.31 13.50 1.49
N LEU A 65 2.86 12.45 0.79
CA LEU A 65 3.76 11.49 0.15
C LEU A 65 4.25 12.09 -1.16
N ARG A 66 5.55 12.31 -1.26
CA ARG A 66 6.22 12.81 -2.45
C ARG A 66 6.69 11.64 -3.31
N ALA A 67 6.45 11.74 -4.62
CA ALA A 67 6.88 10.72 -5.58
C ALA A 67 8.40 10.82 -5.87
N PRO A 68 9.15 9.70 -5.80
CA PRO A 68 10.56 9.67 -6.22
C PRO A 68 10.74 10.06 -7.69
N ASP A 69 9.82 9.65 -8.55
CA ASP A 69 9.82 9.92 -9.99
C ASP A 69 9.68 11.41 -10.33
N TYR A 70 9.22 12.22 -9.37
CA TYR A 70 9.10 13.67 -9.49
C TYR A 70 10.15 14.45 -8.67
N ASN A 71 11.28 13.80 -8.35
CA ASN A 71 12.38 14.36 -7.55
C ASN A 71 11.94 14.93 -6.19
N TYR A 72 10.88 14.35 -5.61
CA TYR A 72 10.29 14.79 -4.35
C TYR A 72 9.75 16.23 -4.34
N LEU A 73 9.56 16.83 -5.52
CA LEU A 73 8.98 18.16 -5.64
C LEU A 73 7.46 18.11 -5.38
N PRO A 74 6.87 19.19 -4.82
CA PRO A 74 5.43 19.28 -4.69
C PRO A 74 4.73 19.13 -6.04
N GLY A 75 3.81 18.18 -6.12
CA GLY A 75 3.02 17.85 -7.30
C GLY A 75 1.52 17.81 -7.00
N PRO A 76 0.66 17.94 -8.03
CA PRO A 76 -0.78 17.85 -7.86
C PRO A 76 -1.26 16.45 -7.43
N ASP A 77 -0.43 15.43 -7.63
CA ASP A 77 -0.73 14.03 -7.32
C ASP A 77 -0.21 13.58 -5.95
N ASP A 78 0.31 14.51 -5.14
CA ASP A 78 0.83 14.21 -3.81
C ASP A 78 -0.27 13.75 -2.86
N ILE A 79 0.02 12.69 -2.10
CA ILE A 79 -0.98 12.03 -1.28
C ILE A 79 -0.98 12.64 0.10
N TYR A 80 -2.10 13.24 0.48
CA TYR A 80 -2.29 13.81 1.81
C TYR A 80 -2.21 12.76 2.91
N VAL A 81 -1.48 13.07 3.98
CA VAL A 81 -1.39 12.28 5.20
C VAL A 81 -1.81 13.13 6.39
N SER A 82 -2.84 12.65 7.12
CA SER A 82 -3.40 13.38 8.26
C SER A 82 -2.45 13.40 9.47
N PRO A 83 -2.51 14.45 10.33
CA PRO A 83 -1.75 14.48 11.58
C PRO A 83 -2.05 13.28 12.49
N SER A 84 -3.27 12.76 12.46
CA SER A 84 -3.65 11.55 13.20
C SER A 84 -2.92 10.31 12.73
N GLN A 85 -2.73 10.12 11.42
CA GLN A 85 -1.97 8.99 10.88
C GLN A 85 -0.50 9.13 11.26
N ILE A 86 0.09 10.32 11.08
CA ILE A 86 1.48 10.62 11.42
C ILE A 86 1.76 10.28 12.89
N ARG A 87 0.92 10.76 13.81
CA ARG A 87 1.06 10.48 15.24
C ARG A 87 0.83 9.00 15.59
N ARG A 88 -0.17 8.36 14.99
CA ARG A 88 -0.54 6.97 15.30
C ARG A 88 0.57 5.99 14.97
N PHE A 89 1.33 6.27 13.92
CA PHE A 89 2.37 5.38 13.41
C PHE A 89 3.80 5.90 13.67
N ASP A 90 3.96 6.96 14.48
CA ASP A 90 5.23 7.67 14.76
C ASP A 90 6.03 8.03 13.48
N LEU A 91 5.30 8.45 12.43
CA LEU A 91 5.89 8.74 11.13
C LEU A 91 6.68 10.05 11.15
N ARG A 92 7.74 10.11 10.36
CA ARG A 92 8.65 11.25 10.25
C ARG A 92 8.93 11.59 8.80
N THR A 93 9.34 12.83 8.57
CA THR A 93 9.82 13.25 7.25
C THR A 93 10.98 12.35 6.81
N GLY A 94 10.88 11.79 5.61
CA GLY A 94 11.84 10.84 5.05
C GLY A 94 11.38 9.37 5.12
N ASP A 95 10.30 9.06 5.83
CA ASP A 95 9.76 7.69 5.87
C ASP A 95 9.13 7.32 4.52
N THR A 96 9.45 6.13 4.01
CA THR A 96 8.79 5.53 2.85
C THR A 96 7.50 4.85 3.28
N ILE A 97 6.38 5.17 2.62
CA ILE A 97 5.05 4.65 2.92
C ILE A 97 4.48 4.01 1.65
N SER A 98 3.89 2.82 1.78
CA SER A 98 3.22 2.04 0.72
C SER A 98 2.03 1.23 1.23
#